data_AF-A0A257N7L1-F1
#
_entry.id   AF-A0A257N7L1-F1
#
_cell.length_a   1.000
_cell.length_b   1.000
_cell.length_c   1.000
_cell.angle_alpha   90.00
_cell.angle_beta   90.00
_cell.angle_gamma   90.00
#
_symmetry.space_group_name_H-M   'P 1'
#
loop_
_entity.id
_entity.type
_entity.pdbx_description
1 polymer ?
#
loop_
_entity_poly.entity_id
_entity_poly.type
_entity_poly.pdbx_seq_one_letter_code
_entity_poly.pdbx_strand_id
1 'polypeptide(L)'
;MEKHCLRFKDISVSEKMLYSLFLMTIGIGYLFGLTHLYYTHQMRDGQPGMSIQDVMIAYYGSQDKTRLGSAINGGPMEANLKSADDKEKILAWLSTGKSKEDFQQDIAPILNRDCAGCHNGETNPSLPNLTTYEGVMEVASSKAAPLPTLVKISHIHLFGIAFILLFVGRIFIYCDMSVSLKRIIVVIPFVSMLIDTMSWFITRTTPSFAYVVVASGAMMGLSMGAQIIISLYQMWFDRSYPRLPLSNEQQAQLKKYTLVLQKLALTGLAISKSYVLKTAPIVWHNGVALSRQVLLSLFHISRYAWHSNLALSNSEQIKAQQYMQILQAQGYRVWFASKGWLVKKSVLSWLFLSSIDDLESYVSKLARSA
;
A
#
# COMPACT_ATOMS: atom_id res chain seq x y z
N MET A 1 38.44 2.73 28.10
CA MET A 1 38.28 3.60 26.91
C MET A 1 36.97 4.37 27.05
N GLU A 2 37.03 5.67 27.26
CA GLU A 2 35.82 6.51 27.14
C GLU A 2 35.30 6.41 25.71
N LYS A 3 34.03 6.07 25.53
CA LYS A 3 33.40 6.04 24.21
C LYS A 3 33.20 7.49 23.77
N HIS A 4 34.07 7.98 22.88
CA HIS A 4 33.91 9.30 22.27
C HIS A 4 32.70 9.26 21.32
N CYS A 5 31.61 9.94 21.70
CA CYS A 5 30.43 10.07 20.86
C CYS A 5 30.67 11.16 19.80
N LEU A 6 30.82 10.77 18.53
CA LEU A 6 30.98 11.71 17.42
C LEU A 6 29.79 12.68 17.31
N ARG A 7 30.09 13.97 17.11
CA ARG A 7 29.12 15.06 16.92
C ARG A 7 29.36 15.79 15.62
N PHE A 8 28.42 16.67 15.22
CA PHE A 8 28.59 17.50 14.02
C PHE A 8 29.79 18.46 14.06
N LYS A 9 30.30 18.79 15.24
CA LYS A 9 31.55 19.56 15.39
C LYS A 9 32.80 18.75 15.06
N ASP A 10 32.71 17.42 15.08
CA ASP A 10 33.85 16.51 14.92
C ASP A 10 33.97 15.96 13.48
N ILE A 11 33.07 16.36 12.57
CA ILE A 11 33.07 15.91 11.16
C ILE A 11 33.57 16.98 10.20
N SER A 12 34.11 16.55 9.07
CA SER A 12 34.66 17.44 8.04
C SER A 12 33.59 18.33 7.39
N VAL A 13 34.00 19.47 6.82
CA VAL A 13 33.09 20.34 6.05
C VAL A 13 32.51 19.59 4.85
N SER A 14 33.30 18.72 4.20
CA SER A 14 32.85 17.87 3.10
C SER A 14 31.70 16.94 3.52
N GLU A 15 31.79 16.31 4.70
CA GLU A 15 30.68 15.50 5.24
C GLU A 15 29.45 16.35 5.57
N LYS A 16 29.64 17.53 6.17
CA LYS A 16 28.51 18.46 6.43
C LYS A 16 27.79 18.84 5.14
N MET A 17 28.53 19.13 4.08
CA MET A 17 27.96 19.44 2.77
C MET A 17 27.17 18.25 2.21
N LEU A 18 27.78 17.05 2.22
CA LEU A 18 27.13 15.82 1.76
C LEU A 18 25.82 15.54 2.52
N TYR A 19 25.87 15.57 3.84
CA TYR A 19 24.70 15.33 4.68
C TYR A 19 23.62 16.41 4.48
N SER A 20 24.01 17.67 4.31
CA SER A 20 23.06 18.76 4.07
C SER A 20 22.34 18.60 2.74
N LEU A 21 23.08 18.30 1.66
CA LEU A 21 22.50 18.04 0.35
C LEU A 21 21.54 16.84 0.41
N PHE A 22 21.96 15.74 1.03
CA PHE A 22 21.11 14.57 1.21
C PHE A 22 19.82 14.90 1.97
N LEU A 23 19.91 15.56 3.13
CA LEU A 23 18.76 15.91 3.95
C LEU A 23 17.81 16.89 3.23
N MET A 24 18.35 17.86 2.49
CA MET A 24 17.54 18.79 1.69
C MET A 24 16.82 18.06 0.55
N THR A 25 17.50 17.18 -0.19
CA THR A 25 16.89 16.40 -1.27
C THR A 25 15.76 15.52 -0.73
N ILE A 26 15.99 14.83 0.40
CA ILE A 26 14.94 14.03 1.06
C ILE A 26 13.79 14.90 1.54
N GLY A 27 14.07 16.06 2.14
CA GLY A 27 13.05 16.99 2.60
C GLY A 27 12.16 17.51 1.45
N ILE A 28 12.77 17.93 0.35
CA ILE A 28 12.05 18.36 -0.86
C ILE A 28 11.25 17.19 -1.45
N GLY A 29 11.87 16.01 -1.60
CA GLY A 29 11.19 14.81 -2.09
C GLY A 29 9.97 14.43 -1.25
N TYR A 30 10.05 14.60 0.07
CA TYR A 30 8.92 14.38 0.98
C TYR A 30 7.77 15.38 0.73
N LEU A 31 8.08 16.66 0.51
CA LEU A 31 7.06 17.66 0.15
C LEU A 31 6.38 17.31 -1.18
N PHE A 32 7.13 16.88 -2.19
CA PHE A 32 6.54 16.38 -3.45
C PHE A 32 5.68 15.13 -3.23
N GLY A 33 6.08 14.23 -2.33
CA GLY A 33 5.29 13.08 -1.92
C GLY A 33 3.95 13.49 -1.29
N LEU A 34 3.95 14.48 -0.39
CA LEU A 34 2.72 15.05 0.19
C LEU A 34 1.84 15.71 -0.87
N THR A 35 2.43 16.45 -1.80
CA THR A 35 1.71 17.06 -2.93
C THR A 35 1.08 15.97 -3.81
N HIS A 36 1.82 14.92 -4.14
CA HIS A 36 1.28 13.79 -4.91
C HIS A 36 0.13 13.09 -4.18
N LEU A 37 0.26 12.86 -2.87
CA LEU A 37 -0.82 12.33 -2.03
C LEU A 37 -2.07 13.22 -2.12
N TYR A 38 -1.90 14.55 -1.97
CA TYR A 38 -2.97 15.53 -2.08
C TYR A 38 -3.71 15.41 -3.42
N TYR A 39 -2.99 15.47 -4.54
CA TYR A 39 -3.61 15.43 -5.87
C TYR A 39 -4.24 14.07 -6.22
N THR A 40 -3.73 12.98 -5.66
CA THR A 40 -4.22 11.61 -5.94
C THR A 40 -5.49 11.28 -5.16
N HIS A 41 -5.65 11.86 -3.97
CA HIS A 41 -6.72 11.49 -3.05
C HIS A 41 -7.75 12.57 -2.78
N GLN A 42 -7.49 13.85 -3.09
CA GLN A 42 -8.49 14.92 -2.92
C GLN A 42 -9.79 14.65 -3.69
N MET A 43 -10.89 15.27 -3.23
CA MET A 43 -12.20 15.27 -3.88
C MET A 43 -12.91 13.90 -3.98
N ARG A 44 -12.47 12.87 -3.24
CA ARG A 44 -13.15 11.57 -3.24
C ARG A 44 -14.48 11.64 -2.47
N ASP A 45 -14.57 12.48 -1.45
CA ASP A 45 -15.78 12.73 -0.66
C ASP A 45 -16.75 13.74 -1.29
N GLY A 46 -16.33 14.43 -2.36
CA GLY A 46 -17.07 15.45 -3.09
C GLY A 46 -16.77 16.89 -2.64
N GLN A 47 -15.88 17.10 -1.67
CA GLN A 47 -15.53 18.41 -1.15
C GLN A 47 -14.11 18.83 -1.58
N PRO A 48 -13.86 20.15 -1.77
CA PRO A 48 -12.53 20.67 -2.03
C PRO A 48 -11.53 20.30 -0.93
N GLY A 49 -10.36 19.82 -1.34
CA GLY A 49 -9.26 19.48 -0.44
C GLY A 49 -9.13 17.98 -0.16
N MET A 50 -8.29 17.67 0.83
CA MET A 50 -8.12 16.31 1.34
C MET A 50 -8.66 16.23 2.77
N SER A 51 -9.62 15.34 2.96
CA SER A 51 -10.23 15.03 4.25
C SER A 51 -9.91 13.59 4.67
N ILE A 52 -10.24 13.26 5.92
CA ILE A 52 -10.16 11.87 6.40
C ILE A 52 -11.16 10.99 5.63
N GLN A 53 -12.28 11.55 5.19
CA GLN A 53 -13.29 10.83 4.42
C GLN A 53 -12.75 10.39 3.05
N ASP A 54 -11.88 11.19 2.43
CA ASP A 54 -11.19 10.79 1.19
C ASP A 54 -10.32 9.56 1.38
N VAL A 55 -9.60 9.49 2.50
CA VAL A 55 -8.76 8.35 2.87
C VAL A 55 -9.63 7.12 3.15
N MET A 56 -10.77 7.28 3.84
CA MET A 56 -11.73 6.19 4.07
C MET A 56 -12.22 5.63 2.73
N ILE A 57 -12.71 6.49 1.83
CA ILE A 57 -13.20 6.10 0.51
C ILE A 57 -12.09 5.44 -0.31
N ALA A 58 -10.84 5.88 -0.18
CA ALA A 58 -9.72 5.30 -0.91
C ALA A 58 -9.42 3.85 -0.57
N TYR A 59 -9.46 3.49 0.71
CA TYR A 59 -9.08 2.16 1.17
C TYR A 59 -10.27 1.23 1.39
N TYR A 60 -11.38 1.73 1.96
CA TYR A 60 -12.60 0.97 2.19
C TYR A 60 -13.52 0.90 0.96
N GLY A 61 -13.44 1.93 0.10
CA GLY A 61 -14.44 2.16 -0.94
C GLY A 61 -15.65 2.92 -0.42
N SER A 62 -16.63 3.14 -1.30
CA SER A 62 -17.93 3.68 -0.95
C SER A 62 -19.01 3.00 -1.81
N GLN A 63 -20.27 2.97 -1.39
CA GLN A 63 -21.34 2.48 -2.28
C GLN A 63 -21.87 3.60 -3.20
N ASP A 64 -21.81 4.86 -2.76
CA ASP A 64 -22.59 5.95 -3.37
C ASP A 64 -21.75 7.12 -3.92
N LYS A 65 -20.41 7.11 -3.73
CA LYS A 65 -19.49 8.19 -4.09
C LYS A 65 -18.27 7.68 -4.85
N THR A 66 -18.10 8.14 -6.09
CA THR A 66 -16.97 7.81 -6.98
C THR A 66 -16.20 9.09 -7.33
N ARG A 67 -14.94 8.97 -7.74
CA ARG A 67 -14.15 10.13 -8.17
C ARG A 67 -14.79 10.83 -9.38
N LEU A 68 -15.33 10.05 -10.33
CA LEU A 68 -16.08 10.60 -11.47
C LEU A 68 -17.36 11.31 -11.01
N GLY A 69 -18.15 10.69 -10.13
CA GLY A 69 -19.38 11.28 -9.59
C GLY A 69 -19.15 12.60 -8.86
N SER A 70 -18.11 12.66 -8.02
CA SER A 70 -17.70 13.89 -7.33
C SER A 70 -17.20 14.98 -8.27
N ALA A 71 -16.54 14.61 -9.38
CA ALA A 71 -16.05 15.58 -10.35
C ALA A 71 -17.18 16.26 -11.14
N ILE A 72 -18.28 15.54 -11.39
CA ILE A 72 -19.43 16.02 -12.19
C ILE A 72 -20.60 16.54 -11.34
N ASN A 73 -20.57 16.37 -10.02
CA ASN A 73 -21.63 16.79 -9.11
C ASN A 73 -21.07 17.71 -8.01
N GLY A 74 -20.96 19.01 -8.31
CA GLY A 74 -20.32 20.03 -7.47
C GLY A 74 -18.81 20.17 -7.70
N GLY A 75 -18.24 19.40 -8.62
CA GLY A 75 -16.80 19.33 -8.87
C GLY A 75 -16.34 20.14 -10.09
N PRO A 76 -15.02 20.15 -10.36
CA PRO A 76 -14.42 20.97 -11.42
C PRO A 76 -14.84 20.56 -12.84
N MET A 77 -15.43 19.38 -13.02
CA MET A 77 -15.86 18.90 -14.33
C MET A 77 -17.34 19.16 -14.61
N GLU A 78 -18.14 19.56 -13.61
CA GLU A 78 -19.58 19.81 -13.77
C GLU A 78 -19.87 20.84 -14.86
N ALA A 79 -19.09 21.93 -14.92
CA ALA A 79 -19.25 22.99 -15.91
C ALA A 79 -19.00 22.54 -17.37
N ASN A 80 -18.38 21.38 -17.59
CA ASN A 80 -18.10 20.86 -18.93
C ASN A 80 -19.25 20.00 -19.48
N LEU A 81 -20.19 19.57 -18.63
CA LEU A 81 -21.37 18.82 -19.07
C LEU A 81 -22.37 19.77 -19.73
N LYS A 82 -22.80 19.42 -20.95
CA LYS A 82 -23.70 20.28 -21.74
C LYS A 82 -25.17 20.21 -21.30
N SER A 83 -25.55 19.17 -20.56
CA SER A 83 -26.93 18.92 -20.12
C SER A 83 -26.98 18.35 -18.71
N ALA A 84 -27.99 18.77 -17.93
CA ALA A 84 -28.29 18.20 -16.62
C ALA A 84 -28.78 16.75 -16.73
N ASP A 85 -29.49 16.39 -17.80
CA ASP A 85 -29.97 15.02 -18.01
C ASP A 85 -28.79 14.05 -18.22
N ASP A 86 -27.75 14.50 -18.91
CA ASP A 86 -26.53 13.71 -19.13
C ASP A 86 -25.77 13.48 -17.82
N LYS A 87 -25.77 14.49 -16.93
CA LYS A 87 -25.25 14.34 -15.57
C LYS A 87 -26.02 13.26 -14.80
N GLU A 88 -27.35 13.30 -14.81
CA GLU A 88 -28.18 12.31 -14.13
C GLU A 88 -27.97 10.89 -14.67
N LYS A 89 -27.83 10.73 -15.99
CA LYS A 89 -27.50 9.42 -16.60
C LYS A 89 -26.18 8.87 -16.11
N ILE A 90 -25.13 9.69 -16.06
CA ILE A 90 -23.83 9.25 -15.55
C ILE A 90 -23.93 8.91 -14.06
N LEU A 91 -24.61 9.72 -13.25
CA LEU A 91 -24.79 9.44 -11.82
C LEU A 91 -25.61 8.16 -11.58
N ALA A 92 -26.64 7.90 -12.39
CA ALA A 92 -27.42 6.67 -12.34
C ALA A 92 -26.58 5.45 -12.73
N TRP A 93 -25.78 5.54 -13.79
CA TRP A 93 -24.87 4.46 -14.15
C TRP A 93 -23.80 4.21 -13.07
N LEU A 94 -23.34 5.26 -12.40
CA LEU A 94 -22.40 5.17 -11.27
C LEU A 94 -23.04 4.52 -10.03
N SER A 95 -24.35 4.62 -9.83
CA SER A 95 -25.06 3.98 -8.71
C SER A 95 -25.44 2.52 -9.01
N THR A 96 -25.44 2.09 -10.27
CA THR A 96 -25.68 0.69 -10.65
C THR A 96 -24.37 -0.13 -10.73
N GLY A 97 -24.47 -1.35 -11.26
CA GLY A 97 -23.35 -2.28 -11.44
C GLY A 97 -22.26 -1.83 -12.42
N LYS A 98 -22.40 -0.64 -13.04
CA LYS A 98 -21.43 -0.06 -14.01
C LYS A 98 -21.14 -1.02 -15.16
N SER A 99 -22.19 -1.58 -15.76
CA SER A 99 -22.04 -2.57 -16.84
C SER A 99 -21.30 -1.96 -18.03
N LYS A 100 -20.59 -2.80 -18.79
CA LYS A 100 -19.82 -2.35 -19.95
C LYS A 100 -20.75 -2.01 -21.12
N GLU A 101 -21.89 -2.68 -21.18
CA GLU A 101 -22.94 -2.50 -22.16
C GLU A 101 -23.60 -1.12 -22.03
N ASP A 102 -24.08 -0.77 -20.82
CA ASP A 102 -24.68 0.56 -20.55
C ASP A 102 -23.64 1.67 -20.74
N PHE A 103 -22.37 1.39 -20.40
CA PHE A 103 -21.28 2.33 -20.65
C PHE A 103 -21.15 2.65 -22.15
N GLN A 104 -21.11 1.63 -23.01
CA GLN A 104 -20.89 1.82 -24.44
C GLN A 104 -22.08 2.53 -25.12
N GLN A 105 -23.30 2.23 -24.69
CA GLN A 105 -24.51 2.81 -25.29
C GLN A 105 -24.76 4.24 -24.83
N ASP A 106 -24.74 4.49 -23.51
CA ASP A 106 -25.28 5.73 -22.96
C ASP A 106 -24.18 6.68 -22.44
N ILE A 107 -23.10 6.15 -21.88
CA ILE A 107 -22.12 6.96 -21.14
C ILE A 107 -20.93 7.39 -22.01
N ALA A 108 -20.39 6.47 -22.81
CA ALA A 108 -19.25 6.73 -23.67
C ALA A 108 -19.50 7.88 -24.66
N PRO A 109 -20.68 8.02 -25.30
CA PRO A 109 -20.96 9.17 -26.16
C PRO A 109 -20.89 10.50 -25.40
N ILE A 110 -21.38 10.54 -24.17
CA ILE A 110 -21.37 11.76 -23.33
C ILE A 110 -19.92 12.11 -22.95
N LEU A 111 -19.16 11.15 -22.41
CA LEU A 111 -17.77 11.38 -22.01
C LEU A 111 -16.87 11.74 -23.20
N ASN A 112 -17.10 11.11 -24.37
CA ASN A 112 -16.34 11.45 -25.58
C ASN A 112 -16.67 12.84 -26.11
N ARG A 113 -17.93 13.28 -25.99
CA ARG A 113 -18.36 14.61 -26.45
C ARG A 113 -17.87 15.73 -25.53
N ASP A 114 -17.91 15.51 -24.22
CA ASP A 114 -17.76 16.58 -23.23
C ASP A 114 -16.42 16.53 -22.46
N CYS A 115 -15.75 15.38 -22.41
CA CYS A 115 -14.55 15.19 -21.58
C CYS A 115 -13.30 14.71 -22.34
N ALA A 116 -13.44 13.98 -23.45
CA ALA A 116 -12.31 13.40 -24.18
C ALA A 116 -11.34 14.42 -24.79
N GLY A 117 -11.75 15.69 -24.95
CA GLY A 117 -10.83 16.75 -25.37
C GLY A 117 -9.62 16.90 -24.45
N CYS A 118 -9.80 16.67 -23.14
CA CYS A 118 -8.71 16.65 -22.16
C CYS A 118 -8.37 15.24 -21.65
N HIS A 119 -9.34 14.32 -21.67
CA HIS A 119 -9.28 12.98 -21.06
C HIS A 119 -9.16 11.83 -22.07
N ASN A 120 -8.29 11.96 -23.08
CA ASN A 120 -8.06 10.92 -24.10
C ASN A 120 -6.80 10.06 -23.85
N GLY A 121 -5.99 10.40 -22.83
CA GLY A 121 -4.74 9.71 -22.51
C GLY A 121 -3.51 10.18 -23.31
N GLU A 122 -3.68 10.95 -24.38
CA GLU A 122 -2.60 11.49 -25.21
C GLU A 122 -2.35 12.97 -24.94
N THR A 123 -3.42 13.79 -24.93
CA THR A 123 -3.34 15.25 -24.76
C THR A 123 -2.87 15.64 -23.35
N ASN A 124 -3.33 14.91 -22.33
CA ASN A 124 -2.87 15.07 -20.95
C ASN A 124 -2.69 13.70 -20.29
N PRO A 125 -1.50 13.08 -20.42
CA PRO A 125 -1.22 11.74 -19.87
C PRO A 125 -1.39 11.65 -18.34
N SER A 126 -1.30 12.79 -17.65
CA SER A 126 -1.50 12.89 -16.19
C SER A 126 -2.98 12.83 -15.78
N LEU A 127 -3.92 12.95 -16.73
CA LEU A 127 -5.35 12.87 -16.46
C LEU A 127 -5.88 11.44 -16.75
N PRO A 128 -6.90 10.97 -16.00
CA PRO A 128 -7.54 9.69 -16.28
C PRO A 128 -8.09 9.63 -17.70
N ASN A 129 -7.89 8.51 -18.40
CA ASN A 129 -8.44 8.31 -19.74
C ASN A 129 -9.93 7.95 -19.65
N LEU A 130 -10.80 8.83 -20.15
CA LEU A 130 -12.25 8.66 -20.12
C LEU A 130 -12.83 8.12 -21.45
N THR A 131 -11.99 7.82 -22.43
CA THR A 131 -12.42 7.27 -23.75
C THR A 131 -12.58 5.75 -23.73
N THR A 132 -12.01 5.06 -22.74
CA THR A 132 -12.04 3.60 -22.61
C THR A 132 -12.79 3.20 -21.35
N TYR A 133 -13.50 2.06 -21.40
CA TYR A 133 -14.22 1.54 -20.23
C TYR A 133 -13.25 1.31 -19.06
N GLU A 134 -12.08 0.75 -19.33
CA GLU A 134 -11.08 0.41 -18.32
C GLU A 134 -10.53 1.66 -17.63
N GLY A 135 -10.27 2.74 -18.39
CA GLY A 135 -9.83 4.01 -17.82
C GLY A 135 -10.94 4.74 -17.04
N VAL A 136 -12.19 4.69 -17.53
CA VAL A 136 -13.35 5.23 -16.79
C VAL A 136 -13.56 4.46 -15.49
N MET A 137 -13.42 3.13 -15.50
CA MET A 137 -13.55 2.30 -14.31
C MET A 137 -12.49 2.57 -13.25
N GLU A 138 -11.35 3.17 -13.58
CA GLU A 138 -10.36 3.62 -12.60
C GLU A 138 -10.91 4.73 -11.69
N VAL A 139 -11.77 5.61 -12.24
CA VAL A 139 -12.35 6.75 -11.52
C VAL A 139 -13.83 6.58 -11.17
N ALA A 140 -14.51 5.65 -11.83
CA ALA A 140 -15.88 5.25 -11.57
C ALA A 140 -15.98 4.09 -10.57
N SER A 141 -14.88 3.36 -10.29
CA SER A 141 -14.90 2.33 -9.26
C SER A 141 -14.98 2.94 -7.88
N SER A 142 -16.00 2.55 -7.13
CA SER A 142 -16.15 2.84 -5.71
C SER A 142 -15.60 1.72 -4.81
N LYS A 143 -14.92 0.74 -5.41
CA LYS A 143 -14.38 -0.43 -4.70
C LYS A 143 -13.15 -0.05 -3.88
N ALA A 144 -13.03 -0.69 -2.71
CA ALA A 144 -11.80 -0.73 -1.94
C ALA A 144 -10.59 -1.00 -2.83
N ALA A 145 -9.46 -0.35 -2.53
CA ALA A 145 -8.21 -0.54 -3.26
C ALA A 145 -7.87 -2.04 -3.40
N PRO A 146 -7.51 -2.53 -4.62
CA PRO A 146 -7.21 -3.94 -4.84
C PRO A 146 -6.08 -4.45 -3.94
N LEU A 147 -6.20 -5.67 -3.43
CA LEU A 147 -5.19 -6.24 -2.52
C LEU A 147 -3.80 -6.33 -3.19
N PRO A 148 -3.68 -6.73 -4.48
CA PRO A 148 -2.38 -6.73 -5.16
C PRO A 148 -1.75 -5.33 -5.24
N THR A 149 -2.56 -4.29 -5.45
CA THR A 149 -2.09 -2.89 -5.47
C THR A 149 -1.55 -2.49 -4.09
N LEU A 150 -2.28 -2.80 -3.02
CA LEU A 150 -1.82 -2.55 -1.65
C LEU A 150 -0.50 -3.25 -1.36
N VAL A 151 -0.38 -4.55 -1.67
CA VAL A 151 0.86 -5.31 -1.46
C VAL A 151 2.03 -4.70 -2.24
N LYS A 152 1.82 -4.32 -3.50
CA LYS A 152 2.85 -3.66 -4.33
C LYS A 152 3.31 -2.35 -3.72
N ILE A 153 2.38 -1.47 -3.34
CA ILE A 153 2.70 -0.16 -2.76
C ILE A 153 3.39 -0.33 -1.40
N SER A 154 2.89 -1.24 -0.55
CA SER A 154 3.50 -1.57 0.74
C SER A 154 4.92 -2.07 0.60
N HIS A 155 5.23 -2.91 -0.40
CA HIS A 155 6.60 -3.38 -0.65
C HIS A 155 7.56 -2.21 -0.94
N ILE A 156 7.14 -1.31 -1.84
CA ILE A 156 7.94 -0.14 -2.24
C ILE A 156 8.14 0.80 -1.05
N HIS A 157 7.08 1.05 -0.26
CA HIS A 157 7.15 1.95 0.90
C HIS A 157 7.99 1.36 2.03
N LEU A 158 7.76 0.11 2.42
CA LEU A 158 8.51 -0.52 3.51
C LEU A 158 10.00 -0.61 3.19
N PHE A 159 10.36 -0.99 1.96
CA PHE A 159 11.76 -1.11 1.58
C PHE A 159 12.41 0.27 1.38
N GLY A 160 11.81 1.12 0.55
CA GLY A 160 12.36 2.43 0.20
C GLY A 160 12.45 3.38 1.40
N ILE A 161 11.36 3.51 2.17
CA ILE A 161 11.31 4.44 3.31
C ILE A 161 12.24 3.95 4.42
N ALA A 162 12.40 2.64 4.65
CA ALA A 162 13.34 2.13 5.65
C ALA A 162 14.78 2.60 5.42
N PHE A 163 15.25 2.65 4.17
CA PHE A 163 16.56 3.21 3.85
C PHE A 163 16.63 4.72 4.12
N ILE A 164 15.61 5.47 3.73
CA ILE A 164 15.54 6.91 3.98
C ILE A 164 15.63 7.18 5.49
N LEU A 165 14.80 6.50 6.29
CA LEU A 165 14.79 6.64 7.74
C LEU A 165 16.11 6.21 8.38
N LEU A 166 16.77 5.18 7.85
CA LEU A 166 18.09 4.75 8.31
C LEU A 166 19.13 5.86 8.08
N PHE A 167 19.21 6.42 6.88
CA PHE A 167 20.21 7.44 6.55
C PHE A 167 19.93 8.77 7.27
N VAL A 168 18.69 9.24 7.30
CA VAL A 168 18.29 10.44 8.06
C VAL A 168 18.58 10.25 9.55
N GLY A 169 18.18 9.10 10.11
CA GLY A 169 18.44 8.76 11.51
C GLY A 169 19.94 8.65 11.82
N ARG A 170 20.73 8.09 10.91
CA ARG A 170 22.18 7.95 11.06
C ARG A 170 22.88 9.30 11.12
N ILE A 171 22.43 10.27 10.33
CA ILE A 171 22.90 11.66 10.38
C ILE A 171 22.43 12.35 11.66
N PHE A 172 21.16 12.17 12.03
CA PHE A 172 20.59 12.77 13.24
C PHE A 172 21.27 12.30 14.55
N ILE A 173 21.88 11.12 14.58
CA ILE A 173 22.64 10.64 15.75
C ILE A 173 23.80 11.60 16.13
N TYR A 174 24.35 12.37 15.19
CA TYR A 174 25.40 13.36 15.46
C TYR A 174 24.90 14.61 16.20
N CYS A 175 23.58 14.86 16.25
CA CYS A 175 23.02 16.01 16.97
C CYS A 175 23.44 16.03 18.44
N ASP A 176 23.73 17.20 19.01
CA ASP A 176 23.83 17.37 20.45
C ASP A 176 22.48 17.61 21.11
N MET A 177 21.99 16.56 21.78
CA MET A 177 20.68 16.51 22.44
C MET A 177 20.70 15.43 23.52
N SER A 178 19.73 15.47 24.43
CA SER A 178 19.53 14.41 25.43
C SER A 178 19.37 13.04 24.76
N VAL A 179 19.99 12.02 25.36
CA VAL A 179 20.05 10.66 24.81
C VAL A 179 18.65 10.06 24.65
N SER A 180 17.77 10.27 25.62
CA SER A 180 16.40 9.76 25.59
C SER A 180 15.58 10.37 24.45
N LEU A 181 15.62 11.70 24.29
CA LEU A 181 14.89 12.37 23.22
C LEU A 181 15.39 11.95 21.84
N LYS A 182 16.71 11.79 21.70
CA LYS A 182 17.33 11.30 20.46
C LYS A 182 16.81 9.91 20.09
N ARG A 183 16.79 8.98 21.05
CA ARG A 183 16.28 7.62 20.83
C ARG A 183 14.82 7.63 20.43
N ILE A 184 14.00 8.44 21.10
CA ILE A 184 12.56 8.55 20.79
C ILE A 184 12.35 9.06 19.36
N ILE A 185 12.99 10.18 18.99
CA ILE A 185 12.83 10.79 17.66
C ILE A 185 13.31 9.85 16.54
N VAL A 186 14.37 9.06 16.78
CA VAL A 186 14.86 8.08 15.80
C VAL A 186 13.89 6.90 15.63
N VAL A 187 13.28 6.42 16.71
CA VAL A 187 12.40 5.24 16.68
C VAL A 187 11.02 5.54 16.12
N ILE A 188 10.46 6.72 16.44
CA ILE A 188 9.10 7.11 16.02
C ILE A 188 8.82 6.84 14.53
N PRO A 189 9.62 7.33 13.55
CA PRO A 189 9.24 7.20 12.15
C PRO A 189 9.25 5.74 11.66
N PHE A 190 10.10 4.88 12.21
CA PHE A 190 10.08 3.44 11.89
C PHE A 190 8.78 2.78 12.38
N VAL A 191 8.39 3.06 13.61
CA VAL A 191 7.14 2.53 14.18
C VAL A 191 5.93 3.09 13.44
N SER A 192 5.92 4.39 13.14
CA SER A 192 4.87 5.05 12.36
C SER A 192 4.71 4.44 10.98
N MET A 193 5.81 4.20 10.25
CA MET A 193 5.78 3.59 8.91
C MET A 193 5.14 2.19 8.94
N LEU A 194 5.46 1.38 9.96
CA LEU A 194 4.86 0.05 10.12
C LEU A 194 3.37 0.15 10.43
N ILE A 195 2.98 1.03 11.35
CA ILE A 195 1.58 1.25 11.70
C ILE A 195 0.80 1.75 10.48
N ASP A 196 1.34 2.72 9.75
CA ASP A 196 0.73 3.29 8.54
C ASP A 196 0.47 2.21 7.49
N THR A 197 1.50 1.44 7.13
CA THR A 197 1.38 0.40 6.12
C THR A 197 0.36 -0.67 6.51
N MET A 198 0.36 -1.11 7.79
CA MET A 198 -0.63 -2.09 8.27
C MET A 198 -2.04 -1.51 8.32
N SER A 199 -2.17 -0.22 8.62
CA SER A 199 -3.45 0.46 8.73
C SER A 199 -4.22 0.53 7.41
N TRP A 200 -3.53 0.56 6.26
CA TRP A 200 -4.19 0.51 4.94
C TRP A 200 -5.01 -0.78 4.75
N PHE A 201 -4.46 -1.93 5.14
CA PHE A 201 -5.14 -3.23 5.02
C PHE A 201 -6.36 -3.32 5.94
N ILE A 202 -6.26 -2.77 7.15
CA ILE A 202 -7.38 -2.76 8.11
C ILE A 202 -8.46 -1.76 7.67
N THR A 203 -8.06 -0.60 7.13
CA THR A 203 -8.99 0.42 6.63
C THR A 203 -9.91 -0.15 5.55
N ARG A 204 -9.42 -1.14 4.80
CA ARG A 204 -10.20 -1.88 3.80
C ARG A 204 -11.43 -2.59 4.35
N THR A 205 -11.41 -3.01 5.61
CA THR A 205 -12.55 -3.67 6.29
C THR A 205 -13.20 -2.79 7.34
N THR A 206 -12.50 -1.77 7.81
CA THR A 206 -12.97 -0.89 8.90
C THR A 206 -12.63 0.56 8.56
N PRO A 207 -13.58 1.37 8.07
CA PRO A 207 -13.30 2.70 7.53
C PRO A 207 -12.70 3.64 8.59
N SER A 208 -13.11 3.52 9.86
CA SER A 208 -12.57 4.33 10.97
C SER A 208 -11.06 4.16 11.18
N PHE A 209 -10.43 3.12 10.61
CA PHE A 209 -8.98 2.97 10.71
C PHE A 209 -8.21 4.00 9.86
N ALA A 210 -8.89 4.75 8.98
CA ALA A 210 -8.31 5.89 8.26
C ALA A 210 -7.75 6.98 9.18
N TYR A 211 -8.30 7.16 10.39
CA TYR A 211 -7.71 8.07 11.38
C TYR A 211 -6.30 7.63 11.80
N VAL A 212 -6.07 6.31 11.89
CA VAL A 212 -4.75 5.75 12.21
C VAL A 212 -3.79 6.02 11.07
N VAL A 213 -4.21 5.79 9.81
CA VAL A 213 -3.42 6.08 8.59
C VAL A 213 -2.88 7.52 8.64
N VAL A 214 -3.78 8.49 8.78
CA VAL A 214 -3.44 9.91 8.79
C VAL A 214 -2.54 10.25 9.99
N ALA A 215 -2.87 9.74 11.19
CA ALA A 215 -2.09 10.00 12.39
C ALA A 215 -0.66 9.42 12.31
N SER A 216 -0.50 8.20 11.80
CA SER A 216 0.82 7.58 11.61
C SER A 216 1.64 8.30 10.55
N GLY A 217 1.04 8.69 9.42
CA GLY A 217 1.70 9.48 8.39
C GLY A 217 2.18 10.83 8.93
N ALA A 218 1.32 11.54 9.68
CA ALA A 218 1.67 12.81 10.31
C ALA A 218 2.80 12.64 11.34
N MET A 219 2.74 11.61 12.19
CA MET A 219 3.77 11.33 13.18
C MET A 219 5.12 10.98 12.53
N MET A 220 5.12 10.23 11.44
CA MET A 220 6.33 9.97 10.64
C MET A 220 6.89 11.27 10.06
N GLY A 221 6.05 12.07 9.41
CA GLY A 221 6.45 13.34 8.78
C GLY A 221 7.01 14.35 9.77
N LEU A 222 6.35 14.53 10.91
CA LEU A 222 6.82 15.44 11.96
C LEU A 222 8.16 14.98 12.56
N SER A 223 8.31 13.69 12.84
CA SER A 223 9.54 13.16 13.42
C SER A 223 10.70 13.23 12.43
N MET A 224 10.48 12.85 11.16
CA MET A 224 11.51 12.95 10.13
C MET A 224 11.86 14.41 9.82
N GLY A 225 10.86 15.29 9.75
CA GLY A 225 11.06 16.73 9.58
C GLY A 225 11.88 17.34 10.72
N ALA A 226 11.59 16.95 11.97
CA ALA A 226 12.41 17.34 13.11
C ALA A 226 13.86 16.86 12.97
N GLN A 227 14.08 15.61 12.55
CA GLN A 227 15.44 15.10 12.32
C GLN A 227 16.20 15.91 11.26
N ILE A 228 15.54 16.23 10.14
CA ILE A 228 16.12 17.02 9.05
C ILE A 228 16.46 18.44 9.53
N ILE A 229 15.48 19.16 10.09
CA ILE A 229 15.62 20.57 10.47
C ILE A 229 16.66 20.72 11.58
N ILE A 230 16.60 19.90 12.63
CA ILE A 230 17.54 19.98 13.76
C ILE A 230 18.96 19.63 13.30
N SER A 231 19.13 18.63 12.42
CA SER A 231 20.45 18.27 11.89
C SER A 231 21.05 19.41 11.07
N LEU A 232 20.27 19.99 10.15
CA LEU A 232 20.70 21.13 9.32
C LEU A 232 21.04 22.34 10.21
N TYR A 233 20.20 22.63 11.20
CA TYR A 233 20.44 23.72 12.13
C TYR A 233 21.76 23.53 12.90
N GLN A 234 21.95 22.36 13.51
CA GLN A 234 23.14 22.11 14.32
C GLN A 234 24.44 21.98 13.50
N MET A 235 24.36 21.55 12.24
CA MET A 235 25.56 21.47 11.39
C MET A 235 26.17 22.85 11.08
N TRP A 236 25.33 23.86 10.87
CA TRP A 236 25.72 25.16 10.33
C TRP A 236 25.63 26.33 11.32
N PHE A 237 24.71 26.28 12.28
CA PHE A 237 24.42 27.42 13.16
C PHE A 237 24.80 27.18 14.63
N ASP A 238 24.86 25.92 15.07
CA ASP A 238 25.19 25.60 16.45
C ASP A 238 26.70 25.65 16.70
N ARG A 239 27.19 26.85 17.04
CA ARG A 239 28.53 27.05 17.60
C ARG A 239 28.49 26.71 19.10
N SER A 240 28.51 25.42 19.42
CA SER A 240 28.72 24.83 20.77
C SER A 240 28.83 25.86 21.90
N TYR A 241 27.69 26.40 22.36
CA TYR A 241 27.68 27.18 23.60
C TYR A 241 27.79 26.22 24.77
N PRO A 242 28.61 26.52 25.81
CA PRO A 242 28.59 25.73 27.04
C PRO A 242 27.16 25.69 27.56
N ARG A 243 26.63 24.49 27.83
CA ARG A 243 25.28 24.33 28.36
C ARG A 243 25.19 25.11 29.66
N LEU A 244 24.44 26.23 29.65
CA LEU A 244 24.14 26.95 30.88
C LEU A 244 23.41 25.97 31.81
N PRO A 245 23.91 25.76 33.05
CA PRO A 245 23.20 24.91 33.99
C PRO A 245 21.81 25.50 34.23
N LEU A 246 20.78 24.71 33.95
CA LEU A 246 19.39 25.08 34.24
C LEU A 246 19.27 25.39 35.73
N SER A 247 18.55 26.46 36.08
CA SER A 247 18.26 26.75 37.49
C SER A 247 17.49 25.59 38.13
N ASN A 248 17.56 25.44 39.44
CA ASN A 248 16.85 24.37 40.17
C ASN A 248 15.34 24.38 39.86
N GLU A 249 14.77 25.56 39.62
CA GLU A 249 13.37 25.76 39.28
C GLU A 249 13.06 25.25 37.86
N GLN A 250 13.91 25.59 36.87
CA GLN A 250 13.79 25.07 35.50
C GLN A 250 13.96 23.55 35.45
N GLN A 251 14.86 22.98 36.26
CA GLN A 251 15.04 21.53 36.37
C GLN A 251 13.80 20.84 36.96
N ALA A 252 13.19 21.43 38.01
CA ALA A 252 11.96 20.92 38.60
C ALA A 252 10.79 20.97 37.61
N GLN A 253 10.69 22.06 36.84
CA GLN A 253 9.66 22.24 35.83
C GLN A 253 9.82 21.23 34.67
N LEU A 254 11.05 21.03 34.17
CA LEU A 254 11.36 20.00 33.19
C LEU A 254 11.01 18.60 33.70
N LYS A 255 11.38 18.24 34.94
CA LYS A 255 10.99 16.95 35.54
C LYS A 255 9.48 16.76 35.55
N LYS A 256 8.71 17.80 35.92
CA LYS A 256 7.24 17.77 35.91
C LYS A 256 6.69 17.48 34.51
N TYR A 257 7.17 18.20 33.48
CA TYR A 257 6.74 17.97 32.09
C TYR A 257 7.13 16.58 31.59
N THR A 258 8.35 16.12 31.90
CA THR A 258 8.82 14.79 31.48
C THR A 258 7.94 13.69 32.08
N LEU A 259 7.54 13.83 33.34
CA LEU A 259 6.69 12.86 34.04
C LEU A 259 5.25 12.84 33.51
N VAL A 260 4.72 14.00 33.10
CA VAL A 260 3.41 14.09 32.43
C VAL A 260 3.47 13.42 31.06
N LEU A 261 4.50 13.70 30.24
CA LEU A 261 4.69 13.07 28.94
C LEU A 261 4.86 11.54 29.07
N GLN A 262 5.59 11.08 30.08
CA GLN A 262 5.76 9.66 30.36
C GLN A 262 4.43 8.99 30.75
N LYS A 263 3.61 9.64 31.57
CA LYS A 263 2.26 9.16 31.89
C LYS A 263 1.37 9.08 30.64
N LEU A 264 1.34 10.12 29.81
CA LEU A 264 0.57 10.13 28.56
C LEU A 264 1.02 9.01 27.61
N ALA A 265 2.33 8.82 27.44
CA ALA A 265 2.87 7.75 26.62
C ALA A 265 2.48 6.36 27.13
N LEU A 266 2.55 6.13 28.45
CA LEU A 266 2.13 4.87 29.08
C LEU A 266 0.62 4.61 28.92
N THR A 267 -0.21 5.65 29.08
CA THR A 267 -1.65 5.53 28.86
C THR A 267 -1.97 5.22 27.39
N GLY A 268 -1.28 5.89 26.45
CA GLY A 268 -1.39 5.59 25.02
C GLY A 268 -0.98 4.15 24.69
N LEU A 269 0.09 3.65 25.31
CA LEU A 269 0.54 2.25 25.23
C LEU A 269 -0.48 1.26 25.80
N ALA A 270 -1.18 1.61 26.90
CA ALA A 270 -2.21 0.76 27.48
C ALA A 270 -3.46 0.67 26.58
N ILE A 271 -3.88 1.81 26.01
CA ILE A 271 -5.00 1.88 25.06
C ILE A 271 -4.66 1.08 23.79
N SER A 272 -3.47 1.30 23.22
CA SER A 272 -3.01 0.58 22.03
C SER A 272 -2.89 -0.91 22.30
N LYS A 273 -2.37 -1.33 23.47
CA LYS A 273 -2.35 -2.74 23.89
C LYS A 273 -3.76 -3.35 23.91
N SER A 274 -4.78 -2.62 24.39
CA SER A 274 -6.16 -3.13 24.40
C SER A 274 -6.74 -3.32 22.99
N TYR A 275 -6.43 -2.41 22.07
CA TYR A 275 -6.86 -2.50 20.68
C TYR A 275 -6.10 -3.59 19.92
N VAL A 276 -4.78 -3.65 20.09
CA VAL A 276 -3.92 -4.69 19.51
C VAL A 276 -4.32 -6.05 20.03
N LEU A 277 -4.62 -6.25 21.31
CA LEU A 277 -5.10 -7.55 21.80
C LEU A 277 -6.44 -7.98 21.19
N LYS A 278 -7.30 -7.02 20.79
CA LYS A 278 -8.56 -7.31 20.09
C LYS A 278 -8.35 -7.63 18.60
N THR A 279 -7.40 -6.97 17.94
CA THR A 279 -7.19 -7.10 16.48
C THR A 279 -6.06 -8.06 16.10
N ALA A 280 -5.08 -8.28 16.98
CA ALA A 280 -3.94 -9.17 16.76
C ALA A 280 -4.34 -10.61 16.46
N PRO A 281 -5.37 -11.22 17.08
CA PRO A 281 -5.80 -12.57 16.69
C PRO A 281 -6.28 -12.63 15.24
N ILE A 282 -6.95 -11.57 14.76
CA ILE A 282 -7.47 -11.47 13.39
C ILE A 282 -6.32 -11.27 12.39
N VAL A 283 -5.41 -10.33 12.69
CA VAL A 283 -4.23 -10.05 11.86
C VAL A 283 -3.27 -11.24 11.85
N TRP A 284 -3.07 -11.91 12.98
CA TRP A 284 -2.23 -13.11 13.10
C TRP A 284 -2.82 -14.28 12.32
N HIS A 285 -4.12 -14.55 12.47
CA HIS A 285 -4.79 -15.63 11.74
C HIS A 285 -4.69 -15.42 10.21
N ASN A 286 -4.97 -14.20 9.75
CA ASN A 286 -4.91 -13.88 8.31
C ASN A 286 -3.46 -13.83 7.79
N GLY A 287 -2.52 -13.32 8.59
CA GLY A 287 -1.09 -13.26 8.24
C GLY A 287 -0.43 -14.65 8.19
N VAL A 288 -0.75 -15.54 9.13
CA VAL A 288 -0.26 -16.93 9.14
C VAL A 288 -0.85 -17.73 7.99
N ALA A 289 -2.13 -17.52 7.66
CA ALA A 289 -2.74 -18.15 6.49
C ALA A 289 -2.05 -17.71 5.19
N LEU A 290 -1.77 -16.41 5.05
CA LEU A 290 -1.09 -15.86 3.88
C LEU A 290 0.36 -16.31 3.79
N SER A 291 1.12 -16.32 4.90
CA SER A 291 2.52 -16.76 4.90
C SER A 291 2.64 -18.26 4.59
N ARG A 292 1.72 -19.09 5.09
CA ARG A 292 1.66 -20.52 4.75
C ARG A 292 1.35 -20.72 3.27
N GLN A 293 0.44 -19.94 2.68
CA GLN A 293 0.14 -19.98 1.25
C GLN A 293 1.32 -19.55 0.37
N VAL A 294 2.03 -18.50 0.76
CA VAL A 294 3.22 -18.02 0.03
C VAL A 294 4.35 -19.06 0.13
N LEU A 295 4.61 -19.61 1.31
CA LEU A 295 5.62 -20.66 1.49
C LEU A 295 5.29 -21.94 0.71
N LEU A 296 4.02 -22.37 0.69
CA LEU A 296 3.59 -23.51 -0.12
C LEU A 296 3.74 -23.22 -1.62
N SER A 297 3.37 -22.01 -2.06
CA SER A 297 3.50 -21.62 -3.47
C SER A 297 4.96 -21.55 -3.90
N LEU A 298 5.83 -20.97 -3.08
CA LEU A 298 7.28 -20.94 -3.31
C LEU A 298 7.88 -22.34 -3.27
N PHE A 299 7.47 -23.20 -2.34
CA PHE A 299 7.87 -24.61 -2.31
C PHE A 299 7.48 -25.35 -3.60
N HIS A 300 6.26 -25.12 -4.12
CA HIS A 300 5.82 -25.71 -5.38
C HIS A 300 6.54 -25.12 -6.60
N ILE A 301 6.83 -23.82 -6.63
CA ILE A 301 7.58 -23.17 -7.71
C ILE A 301 9.05 -23.62 -7.71
N SER A 302 9.70 -23.69 -6.55
CA SER A 302 11.07 -24.18 -6.41
C SER A 302 11.15 -25.67 -6.75
N ARG A 303 10.15 -26.47 -6.37
CA ARG A 303 10.03 -27.88 -6.77
C ARG A 303 9.74 -28.05 -8.26
N TYR A 304 8.96 -27.15 -8.86
CA TYR A 304 8.70 -27.09 -10.30
C TYR A 304 9.97 -26.76 -11.10
N ALA A 305 10.74 -25.77 -10.65
CA ALA A 305 12.01 -25.38 -11.27
C ALA A 305 13.11 -26.46 -11.14
N TRP A 306 13.05 -27.31 -10.12
CA TRP A 306 14.04 -28.37 -9.86
C TRP A 306 13.83 -29.66 -10.67
N HIS A 307 12.68 -29.87 -11.31
CA HIS A 307 12.29 -31.19 -11.87
C HIS A 307 11.89 -31.21 -13.37
N SER A 308 12.32 -30.24 -14.18
CA SER A 308 12.02 -30.21 -15.62
C SER A 308 13.06 -30.98 -16.47
N ASN A 309 12.84 -32.29 -16.70
CA ASN A 309 13.30 -33.04 -17.90
C ASN A 309 12.75 -34.47 -17.91
N LEU A 310 11.85 -34.81 -18.84
CA LEU A 310 11.57 -36.19 -19.29
C LEU A 310 10.72 -36.25 -20.56
N ALA A 311 10.98 -37.27 -21.40
CA ALA A 311 10.33 -37.52 -22.68
C ALA A 311 9.44 -38.79 -22.60
N LEU A 312 8.18 -38.68 -23.03
CA LEU A 312 7.21 -39.80 -23.14
C LEU A 312 7.30 -40.50 -24.51
N SER A 313 6.95 -41.79 -24.57
CA SER A 313 6.85 -42.53 -25.85
C SER A 313 5.59 -42.12 -26.65
N ASN A 314 5.62 -42.30 -27.97
CA ASN A 314 4.52 -41.89 -28.86
C ASN A 314 3.16 -42.53 -28.51
N SER A 315 3.16 -43.78 -28.03
CA SER A 315 1.92 -44.48 -27.63
C SER A 315 1.29 -43.90 -26.36
N GLU A 316 2.11 -43.44 -25.42
CA GLU A 316 1.67 -42.83 -24.17
C GLU A 316 1.18 -41.40 -24.38
N GLN A 317 1.75 -40.67 -25.34
CA GLN A 317 1.30 -39.33 -25.71
C GLN A 317 -0.14 -39.33 -26.23
N ILE A 318 -0.51 -40.32 -27.05
CA ILE A 318 -1.87 -40.44 -27.60
C ILE A 318 -2.88 -40.73 -26.49
N LYS A 319 -2.58 -41.69 -25.59
CA LYS A 319 -3.43 -41.98 -24.43
C LYS A 319 -3.59 -40.77 -23.51
N ALA A 320 -2.50 -40.06 -23.25
CA ALA A 320 -2.50 -38.85 -22.42
C ALA A 320 -3.44 -37.76 -22.98
N GLN A 321 -3.37 -37.52 -24.31
CA GLN A 321 -4.25 -36.55 -24.97
C GLN A 321 -5.73 -36.94 -24.84
N GLN A 322 -6.06 -38.22 -25.01
CA GLN A 322 -7.42 -38.72 -24.89
C GLN A 322 -7.99 -38.51 -23.48
N TYR A 323 -7.24 -38.89 -22.43
CA TYR A 323 -7.68 -38.72 -21.04
C TYR A 323 -7.76 -37.25 -20.61
N MET A 324 -6.85 -36.40 -21.10
CA MET A 324 -6.91 -34.96 -20.84
C MET A 324 -8.15 -34.32 -21.44
N GLN A 325 -8.55 -34.72 -22.66
CA GLN A 325 -9.77 -34.22 -23.30
C GLN A 325 -11.03 -34.61 -22.50
N ILE A 326 -11.09 -35.85 -21.98
CA ILE A 326 -12.21 -36.30 -21.14
C ILE A 326 -12.33 -35.44 -19.87
N LEU A 327 -11.22 -35.16 -19.20
CA LEU A 327 -11.21 -34.33 -17.99
C LEU A 327 -11.56 -32.86 -18.29
N GLN A 328 -11.09 -32.32 -19.42
CA GLN A 328 -11.43 -30.97 -19.85
C GLN A 328 -12.92 -30.81 -20.19
N ALA A 329 -13.52 -31.81 -20.83
CA ALA A 329 -14.95 -31.85 -21.09
C ALA A 329 -15.80 -31.85 -19.81
N GLN A 330 -15.25 -32.37 -18.71
CA GLN A 330 -15.87 -32.34 -17.37
C GLN A 330 -15.52 -31.07 -16.56
N GLY A 331 -14.92 -30.06 -17.19
CA GLY A 331 -14.63 -28.76 -16.58
C GLY A 331 -13.33 -28.69 -15.78
N TYR A 332 -12.46 -29.69 -15.86
CA TYR A 332 -11.14 -29.66 -15.22
C TYR A 332 -10.11 -28.94 -16.10
N ARG A 333 -9.25 -28.12 -15.51
CA ARG A 333 -8.03 -27.64 -16.16
C ARG A 333 -6.91 -28.65 -15.91
N VAL A 334 -6.33 -29.15 -17.00
CA VAL A 334 -5.29 -30.18 -16.95
C VAL A 334 -4.02 -29.67 -17.63
N TRP A 335 -2.89 -29.83 -16.96
CA TRP A 335 -1.57 -29.53 -17.51
C TRP A 335 -0.69 -30.77 -17.45
N PHE A 336 0.04 -31.03 -18.53
CA PHE A 336 1.04 -32.08 -18.57
C PHE A 336 2.42 -31.50 -18.26
N ALA A 337 3.15 -32.09 -17.31
CA ALA A 337 4.50 -31.68 -16.95
C ALA A 337 5.36 -32.92 -16.65
N SER A 338 6.30 -33.20 -17.57
CA SER A 338 7.43 -34.17 -17.58
C SER A 338 7.28 -35.56 -16.93
N LYS A 339 6.69 -35.70 -15.75
CA LYS A 339 6.44 -36.96 -15.01
C LYS A 339 4.99 -37.08 -14.50
N GLY A 340 4.02 -36.35 -15.07
CA GLY A 340 2.64 -36.47 -14.61
C GLY A 340 1.67 -35.41 -15.10
N TRP A 341 0.42 -35.54 -14.66
CA TRP A 341 -0.69 -34.65 -14.98
C TRP A 341 -1.14 -33.92 -13.73
N LEU A 342 -1.24 -32.60 -13.85
CA LEU A 342 -1.80 -31.73 -12.84
C LEU A 342 -3.24 -31.41 -13.22
N VAL A 343 -4.19 -31.82 -12.40
CA VAL A 343 -5.63 -31.71 -12.66
C VAL A 343 -6.27 -30.79 -11.62
N LYS A 344 -7.02 -29.78 -12.08
CA LYS A 344 -7.69 -28.79 -11.22
C LYS A 344 -9.16 -28.61 -11.60
N LYS A 345 -10.08 -28.71 -10.63
CA LYS A 345 -11.51 -28.40 -10.82
C LYS A 345 -11.89 -27.02 -10.29
N SER A 346 -11.32 -26.65 -9.15
CA SER A 346 -11.63 -25.40 -8.43
C SER A 346 -10.36 -24.84 -7.78
N VAL A 347 -10.44 -23.64 -7.20
CA VAL A 347 -9.30 -22.97 -6.54
C VAL A 347 -8.68 -23.82 -5.41
N LEU A 348 -9.47 -24.75 -4.83
CA LEU A 348 -9.09 -25.57 -3.67
C LEU A 348 -8.78 -27.04 -4.00
N SER A 349 -8.95 -27.49 -5.24
CA SER A 349 -8.78 -28.90 -5.63
C SER A 349 -7.65 -29.06 -6.65
N TRP A 350 -6.46 -29.41 -6.15
CA TRP A 350 -5.31 -29.77 -6.98
C TRP A 350 -4.99 -31.24 -6.77
N LEU A 351 -4.90 -31.99 -7.87
CA LEU A 351 -4.49 -33.38 -7.87
C LEU A 351 -3.29 -33.54 -8.81
N PHE A 352 -2.29 -34.29 -8.36
CA PHE A 352 -1.11 -34.62 -9.15
C PHE A 352 -1.07 -36.14 -9.39
N LEU A 353 -1.00 -36.54 -10.65
CA LEU A 353 -0.98 -37.93 -11.08
C LEU A 353 0.37 -38.21 -11.72
N SER A 354 1.14 -39.13 -11.13
CA SER A 354 2.57 -39.35 -11.39
C SER A 354 2.88 -40.32 -12.54
N SER A 355 1.87 -40.99 -13.07
CA SER A 355 2.02 -41.95 -14.16
C SER A 355 0.77 -41.98 -15.04
N ILE A 356 0.92 -42.51 -16.26
CA ILE A 356 -0.21 -42.60 -17.19
C ILE A 356 -1.28 -43.56 -16.67
N ASP A 357 -0.84 -44.60 -15.92
CA ASP A 357 -1.71 -45.55 -15.24
C ASP A 357 -2.51 -44.88 -14.10
N ASP A 358 -1.89 -43.93 -13.38
CA ASP A 358 -2.58 -43.14 -12.35
C ASP A 358 -3.67 -42.24 -12.99
N LEU A 359 -3.37 -41.67 -14.16
CA LEU A 359 -4.34 -40.87 -14.92
C LEU A 359 -5.51 -41.73 -15.40
N GLU A 360 -5.22 -42.90 -15.96
CA GLU A 360 -6.23 -43.85 -16.43
C GLU A 360 -7.11 -44.37 -15.28
N SER A 361 -6.49 -44.72 -14.15
CA SER A 361 -7.19 -45.14 -12.92
C SER A 361 -8.11 -44.04 -12.38
N TYR A 362 -7.67 -42.78 -12.43
CA TYR A 362 -8.47 -41.65 -11.99
C TYR A 362 -9.66 -41.37 -12.93
N VAL A 363 -9.44 -41.37 -14.24
CA VAL A 363 -10.50 -41.18 -15.24
C VAL A 363 -11.53 -42.32 -15.19
N SER A 364 -11.08 -43.57 -15.03
CA SER A 364 -11.98 -44.73 -14.93
C SER A 364 -12.78 -44.78 -13.61
N LYS A 365 -12.26 -44.20 -12.53
CA LYS A 365 -13.03 -43.99 -11.29
C LYS A 365 -14.08 -42.91 -11.47
N LEU A 366 -13.73 -41.80 -12.12
CA LEU A 366 -14.67 -40.71 -12.43
C LEU A 366 -15.84 -41.20 -13.29
N ALA A 367 -15.57 -42.04 -14.29
CA ALA A 367 -16.59 -42.63 -15.17
C ALA A 367 -17.52 -43.64 -14.47
N ARG A 368 -17.12 -44.20 -13.33
CA ARG A 368 -17.97 -45.08 -12.49
C ARG A 368 -18.77 -44.31 -11.44
N SER A 369 -18.40 -43.06 -11.17
CA SER A 369 -19.03 -42.18 -10.19
C SER A 369 -19.96 -41.13 -10.81
N ALA A 370 -20.00 -41.06 -12.14
CA ALA A 370 -20.98 -40.32 -12.93
C ALA A 370 -22.07 -41.30 -13.39
#